data_AF-A0A9D2QAT2-F1
#
_entry.id   AF-A0A9D2QAT2-F1
#
_cell.length_a   1.000
_cell.length_b   1.000
_cell.length_c   1.000
_cell.angle_alpha   90.00
_cell.angle_beta   90.00
_cell.angle_gamma   90.00
#
_symmetry.space_group_name_H-M   'P 1'
#
loop_
_entity.id
_entity.type
_entity.pdbx_description
1 polymer ?
#
loop_
_entity_poly.entity_id
_entity_poly.type
_entity_poly.pdbx_seq_one_letter_code
_entity_poly.pdbx_strand_id
1 'polypeptide(L)'
;MPGYILHLTAAKMYLDRLLCEKQEDPLCRDPQQQNDFYIGNLLPDSVKGYEAKAVSHFRDPAYRDCMMEWPHPDRFVRKYADRLDRADGAVYRGYLFHLYIDRCFFRDYIPRAVTFYNESGRETGIRSEIAEVLLKKSGERISPERYLSEEYYYGDYTRMNTRLIREYELPAELKPGTDPGIEEADYPGIYRILEELERYRRVPECAADELKVFDLDELTAFLYSAVLLFQK
;
A
#
# COMPACT_ATOMS: atom_id res chain seq x y z
N MET A 1 4.12 -0.72 -8.82
CA MET A 1 5.11 0.22 -8.28
C MET A 1 5.12 0.01 -6.79
N PRO A 2 6.28 -0.14 -6.14
CA PRO A 2 6.30 -0.72 -4.79
C PRO A 2 5.94 0.25 -3.68
N GLY A 3 4.65 0.36 -3.37
CA GLY A 3 4.22 0.88 -2.07
C GLY A 3 4.57 -0.07 -0.90
N TYR A 4 5.46 -1.06 -1.09
CA TYR A 4 5.67 -2.17 -0.16
C TYR A 4 6.02 -1.69 1.24
N ILE A 5 6.94 -0.74 1.38
CA ILE A 5 7.33 -0.21 2.69
C ILE A 5 6.16 0.54 3.35
N LEU A 6 5.37 1.29 2.59
CA LEU A 6 4.17 1.96 3.10
C LEU A 6 3.15 0.94 3.64
N HIS A 7 2.94 -0.16 2.92
CA HIS A 7 2.07 -1.25 3.38
C HIS A 7 2.64 -1.95 4.63
N LEU A 8 3.94 -2.27 4.64
CA LEU A 8 4.61 -2.86 5.81
C LEU A 8 4.57 -1.93 7.03
N THR A 9 4.69 -0.62 6.84
CA THR A 9 4.51 0.40 7.88
C THR A 9 3.10 0.36 8.45
N ALA A 10 2.08 0.38 7.60
CA ALA A 10 0.69 0.26 8.07
C ALA A 10 0.44 -1.10 8.77
N ALA A 11 1.04 -2.18 8.27
CA ALA A 11 0.91 -3.52 8.84
C ALA A 11 1.55 -3.59 10.23
N LYS A 12 2.72 -2.98 10.42
CA LYS A 12 3.36 -2.85 11.73
C LYS A 12 2.53 -2.05 12.71
N MET A 13 2.02 -0.88 12.29
CA MET A 13 1.10 -0.08 13.11
C MET A 13 -0.12 -0.90 13.56
N TYR A 14 -0.68 -1.73 12.67
CA TYR A 14 -1.80 -2.60 13.00
C TYR A 14 -1.43 -3.69 14.01
N LEU A 15 -0.29 -4.36 13.84
CA LEU A 15 0.19 -5.37 14.79
C LEU A 15 0.49 -4.77 16.18
N ASP A 16 1.09 -3.58 16.23
CA ASP A 16 1.35 -2.87 17.49
C ASP A 16 0.06 -2.50 18.21
N ARG A 17 -0.96 -2.04 17.47
CA ARG A 17 -2.29 -1.79 18.02
C ARG A 17 -2.93 -3.07 18.54
N LEU A 18 -2.90 -4.15 17.76
CA LEU A 18 -3.47 -5.44 18.18
C LEU A 18 -2.82 -5.93 19.48
N LEU A 19 -1.50 -5.77 19.62
CA LEU A 19 -0.79 -6.14 20.85
C LEU A 19 -1.33 -5.39 22.08
N CYS A 20 -1.79 -4.15 21.92
CA CYS A 20 -2.40 -3.37 22.99
C CYS A 20 -3.86 -3.78 23.27
N GLU A 21 -4.65 -4.02 22.22
CA GLU A 21 -6.11 -4.12 22.31
C GLU A 21 -6.65 -5.56 22.37
N LYS A 22 -5.97 -6.51 21.74
CA LYS A 22 -6.41 -7.89 21.53
C LYS A 22 -5.26 -8.88 21.78
N GLN A 23 -4.71 -8.89 22.99
CA GLN A 23 -3.57 -9.75 23.37
C GLN A 23 -3.79 -11.26 23.13
N GLU A 24 -5.04 -11.71 22.99
CA GLU A 24 -5.41 -13.10 22.69
C GLU A 24 -5.37 -13.43 21.18
N ASP A 25 -5.28 -12.44 20.29
CA ASP A 25 -5.21 -12.66 18.84
C ASP A 25 -3.93 -13.44 18.49
N PRO A 26 -4.00 -14.49 17.66
CA PRO A 26 -2.82 -15.25 17.22
C PRO A 26 -1.71 -14.38 16.64
N LEU A 27 -2.04 -13.27 15.96
CA LEU A 27 -1.06 -12.31 15.43
C LEU A 27 -0.22 -11.63 16.53
N CYS A 28 -0.68 -11.59 17.77
CA CYS A 28 0.07 -10.98 18.87
C CYS A 28 1.05 -11.95 19.53
N ARG A 29 0.85 -13.26 19.38
CA ARG A 29 1.56 -14.30 20.16
C ARG A 29 2.51 -15.14 19.35
N ASP A 30 2.25 -15.28 18.05
CA ASP A 30 2.99 -16.18 17.19
C ASP A 30 3.78 -15.40 16.13
N PRO A 31 5.12 -15.39 16.22
CA PRO A 31 5.99 -14.75 15.23
C PRO A 31 5.80 -15.29 13.80
N GLN A 32 5.43 -16.57 13.64
CA GLN A 32 5.15 -17.13 12.32
C GLN A 32 3.89 -16.49 11.72
N GLN A 33 2.85 -16.29 12.53
CA GLN A 33 1.62 -15.63 12.09
C GLN A 33 1.86 -14.16 11.73
N GLN A 34 2.74 -13.47 12.46
CA GLN A 34 3.16 -12.11 12.10
C GLN A 34 3.90 -12.09 10.76
N ASN A 35 4.85 -13.01 10.57
CA ASN A 35 5.54 -13.17 9.29
C ASN A 35 4.55 -13.44 8.15
N ASP A 36 3.62 -14.38 8.35
CA ASP A 36 2.62 -14.75 7.35
C ASP A 36 1.66 -13.59 7.04
N PHE A 37 1.31 -12.78 8.03
CA PHE A 37 0.57 -11.55 7.83
C PHE A 37 1.33 -10.55 6.96
N TYR A 38 2.62 -10.32 7.21
CA TYR A 38 3.46 -9.46 6.36
C TYR A 38 3.61 -10.02 4.94
N ILE A 39 3.81 -11.33 4.78
CA ILE A 39 3.86 -11.97 3.45
C ILE A 39 2.53 -11.74 2.73
N GLY A 40 1.41 -12.02 3.39
CA GLY A 40 0.07 -11.77 2.86
C GLY A 40 -0.14 -10.32 2.46
N ASN A 41 0.39 -9.39 3.25
CA ASN A 41 0.32 -7.96 2.98
C ASN A 41 1.12 -7.52 1.73
N LEU A 42 2.08 -8.32 1.27
CA LEU A 42 2.84 -8.05 0.05
C LEU A 42 2.27 -8.78 -1.18
N LEU A 43 1.44 -9.80 -0.99
CA LEU A 43 0.94 -10.65 -2.08
C LEU A 43 0.11 -9.96 -3.17
N PRO A 44 -0.77 -8.96 -2.88
CA PRO A 44 -1.48 -8.27 -3.94
C PRO A 44 -0.52 -7.65 -4.96
N ASP A 45 0.69 -7.34 -4.49
CA ASP A 45 1.70 -6.66 -5.26
C ASP A 45 2.64 -7.59 -6.05
N SER A 46 2.52 -8.90 -5.90
CA SER A 46 3.44 -9.88 -6.50
C SER A 46 3.32 -10.00 -8.03
N VAL A 47 2.12 -9.73 -8.55
CA VAL A 47 1.81 -9.77 -9.99
C VAL A 47 2.44 -8.60 -10.77
N LYS A 48 2.60 -8.76 -12.09
CA LYS A 48 3.07 -7.73 -13.03
C LYS A 48 2.04 -7.42 -14.11
N GLY A 49 2.03 -6.16 -14.56
CA GLY A 49 1.13 -5.69 -15.61
C GLY A 49 -0.20 -5.16 -15.05
N TYR A 50 -0.81 -4.24 -15.79
CA TYR A 50 -2.00 -3.51 -15.36
C TYR A 50 -3.20 -4.44 -15.09
N GLU A 51 -3.52 -5.35 -16.02
CA GLU A 51 -4.67 -6.24 -15.88
C GLU A 51 -4.53 -7.19 -14.68
N ALA A 52 -3.34 -7.78 -14.48
CA ALA A 52 -3.10 -8.64 -13.33
C ALA A 52 -3.19 -7.86 -12.02
N LYS A 53 -2.68 -6.60 -11.98
CA LYS A 53 -2.84 -5.71 -10.83
C LYS A 53 -4.29 -5.36 -10.55
N ALA A 54 -5.10 -5.14 -11.58
CA ALA A 54 -6.52 -4.87 -11.41
C ALA A 54 -7.24 -6.08 -10.78
N VAL A 55 -6.88 -7.30 -11.18
CA VAL A 55 -7.40 -8.54 -10.60
C VAL A 55 -6.93 -8.72 -9.15
N SER A 56 -5.62 -8.63 -8.88
CA SER A 56 -5.07 -8.80 -7.52
C SER A 56 -5.58 -7.75 -6.53
N HIS A 57 -5.88 -6.55 -7.00
CA HIS A 57 -6.44 -5.51 -6.16
C HIS A 57 -7.98 -5.50 -6.17
N PHE A 58 -8.65 -6.45 -6.80
CA PHE A 58 -10.13 -6.47 -6.85
C PHE A 58 -10.72 -5.13 -7.33
N ARG A 59 -10.06 -4.47 -8.29
CA ARG A 59 -10.51 -3.19 -8.85
C ARG A 59 -11.78 -3.41 -9.67
N ASP A 60 -12.58 -2.37 -9.77
CA ASP A 60 -13.77 -2.40 -10.59
C ASP A 60 -13.46 -1.88 -12.01
N PRO A 61 -13.68 -2.70 -13.06
CA PRO A 61 -13.43 -2.30 -14.45
C PRO A 61 -14.13 -1.01 -14.87
N ALA A 62 -15.23 -0.63 -14.22
CA ALA A 62 -15.95 0.61 -14.49
C ALA A 62 -15.11 1.88 -14.23
N TYR A 63 -14.02 1.77 -13.46
CA TYR A 63 -13.13 2.88 -13.13
C TYR A 63 -11.77 2.80 -13.83
N ARG A 64 -11.61 1.94 -14.85
CA ARG A 64 -10.34 1.76 -15.59
C ARG A 64 -9.74 3.07 -16.14
N ASP A 65 -10.61 4.00 -16.53
CA ASP A 65 -10.19 5.30 -17.08
C ASP A 65 -9.89 6.34 -15.99
N CYS A 66 -10.15 6.04 -14.72
CA CYS A 66 -9.82 6.94 -13.62
C CYS A 66 -8.32 6.98 -13.37
N MET A 67 -7.80 8.15 -13.01
CA MET A 67 -6.41 8.33 -12.58
C MET A 67 -6.13 7.51 -11.33
N MET A 68 -7.07 7.57 -10.36
CA MET A 68 -7.01 6.82 -9.12
C MET A 68 -8.00 5.66 -9.18
N GLU A 69 -7.48 4.44 -9.18
CA GLU A 69 -8.26 3.22 -9.03
C GLU A 69 -7.91 2.56 -7.71
N TRP A 70 -8.92 2.23 -6.92
CA TRP A 70 -8.71 1.64 -5.61
C TRP A 70 -9.43 0.30 -5.47
N PRO A 71 -8.93 -0.58 -4.59
CA PRO A 71 -9.49 -1.91 -4.39
C PRO A 71 -10.87 -1.91 -3.75
N HIS A 72 -11.59 -3.03 -3.92
CA HIS A 72 -12.84 -3.34 -3.20
C HIS A 72 -12.65 -4.53 -2.24
N PRO A 73 -12.16 -4.29 -1.00
CA PRO A 73 -11.90 -5.33 0.00
C PRO A 73 -13.07 -6.29 0.25
N ASP A 74 -14.31 -5.82 0.15
CA ASP A 74 -15.52 -6.63 0.35
C ASP A 74 -15.66 -7.78 -0.66
N ARG A 75 -15.04 -7.66 -1.84
CA ARG A 75 -14.99 -8.75 -2.85
C ARG A 75 -14.06 -9.86 -2.36
N PHE A 76 -12.89 -9.51 -1.82
CA PHE A 76 -11.96 -10.47 -1.22
C PHE A 76 -12.59 -11.16 0.01
N VAL A 77 -13.21 -10.38 0.90
CA VAL A 77 -13.88 -10.93 2.10
C VAL A 77 -14.95 -11.95 1.72
N ARG A 78 -15.79 -11.65 0.71
CA ARG A 78 -16.82 -12.61 0.27
C ARG A 78 -16.23 -13.87 -0.34
N LYS A 79 -15.14 -13.75 -1.11
CA LYS A 79 -14.50 -14.89 -1.78
C LYS A 79 -13.78 -15.84 -0.80
N TYR A 80 -13.11 -15.27 0.20
CA TYR A 80 -12.25 -16.02 1.13
C TYR A 80 -12.76 -16.01 2.58
N ALA A 81 -14.07 -15.85 2.77
CA ALA A 81 -14.68 -15.76 4.10
C ALA A 81 -14.32 -16.96 4.99
N ASP A 82 -14.32 -18.17 4.43
CA ASP A 82 -14.01 -19.41 5.14
C ASP A 82 -12.54 -19.56 5.53
N ARG A 83 -11.64 -18.77 4.92
CA ARG A 83 -10.18 -18.79 5.18
C ARG A 83 -9.76 -17.74 6.20
N LEU A 84 -10.44 -16.59 6.21
CA LEU A 84 -10.09 -15.44 7.05
C LEU A 84 -10.17 -15.74 8.56
N ASP A 85 -11.08 -16.61 8.97
CA ASP A 85 -11.33 -16.94 10.39
C ASP A 85 -10.61 -18.22 10.83
N ARG A 86 -9.79 -18.83 9.96
CA ARG A 86 -9.03 -20.04 10.31
C ARG A 86 -7.78 -19.68 11.11
N ALA A 87 -7.29 -20.67 11.85
CA ALA A 87 -6.04 -20.54 12.61
C ALA A 87 -4.86 -20.17 11.71
N ASP A 88 -4.81 -20.60 10.45
CA ASP A 88 -3.78 -20.27 9.45
C ASP A 88 -4.16 -19.07 8.55
N GLY A 89 -5.16 -18.27 8.95
CA GLY A 89 -5.72 -17.17 8.17
C GLY A 89 -4.85 -15.92 8.09
N ALA A 90 -3.66 -15.88 8.69
CA ALA A 90 -2.82 -14.68 8.76
C ALA A 90 -2.46 -14.12 7.37
N VAL A 91 -2.11 -14.97 6.41
CA VAL A 91 -1.80 -14.54 5.03
C VAL A 91 -3.02 -13.86 4.38
N TYR A 92 -4.21 -14.41 4.57
CA TYR A 92 -5.46 -13.84 4.05
C TYR A 92 -5.81 -12.52 4.75
N ARG A 93 -5.57 -12.41 6.06
CA ARG A 93 -5.74 -11.16 6.82
C ARG A 93 -4.77 -10.08 6.33
N GLY A 94 -3.51 -10.44 6.06
CA GLY A 94 -2.49 -9.54 5.51
C GLY A 94 -2.88 -9.01 4.13
N TYR A 95 -3.34 -9.90 3.25
CA TYR A 95 -3.83 -9.55 1.92
C TYR A 95 -4.99 -8.56 1.99
N LEU A 96 -5.98 -8.87 2.83
CA LEU A 96 -7.12 -7.98 3.02
C LEU A 96 -6.70 -6.63 3.57
N PHE A 97 -5.76 -6.62 4.51
CA PHE A 97 -5.26 -5.39 5.11
C PHE A 97 -4.55 -4.51 4.07
N HIS A 98 -3.78 -5.10 3.13
CA HIS A 98 -3.23 -4.38 1.98
C HIS A 98 -4.34 -3.70 1.18
N LEU A 99 -5.36 -4.46 0.76
CA LEU A 99 -6.49 -3.92 -0.01
C LEU A 99 -7.18 -2.78 0.75
N TYR A 100 -7.35 -2.91 2.06
CA TYR A 100 -7.94 -1.86 2.88
C TYR A 100 -7.07 -0.58 2.88
N ILE A 101 -5.77 -0.71 3.09
CA ILE A 101 -4.85 0.45 3.10
C ILE A 101 -4.81 1.12 1.72
N ASP A 102 -4.73 0.36 0.64
CA ASP A 102 -4.80 0.92 -0.71
C ASP A 102 -6.13 1.65 -0.98
N ARG A 103 -7.25 1.10 -0.50
CA ARG A 103 -8.56 1.78 -0.58
C ARG A 103 -8.51 3.13 0.09
N CYS A 104 -8.07 3.17 1.34
CA CYS A 104 -7.95 4.41 2.11
C CYS A 104 -6.97 5.39 1.45
N PHE A 105 -5.79 4.91 1.06
CA PHE A 105 -4.74 5.74 0.49
C PHE A 105 -5.19 6.43 -0.80
N PHE A 106 -5.71 5.67 -1.77
CA PHE A 106 -6.12 6.22 -3.05
C PHE A 106 -7.42 7.02 -2.99
N ARG A 107 -8.39 6.61 -2.18
CA ARG A 107 -9.68 7.30 -2.05
C ARG A 107 -9.58 8.55 -1.18
N ASP A 108 -8.82 8.51 -0.08
CA ASP A 108 -8.89 9.53 0.97
C ASP A 108 -7.60 10.34 1.12
N TYR A 109 -6.42 9.75 0.90
CA TYR A 109 -5.14 10.45 1.09
C TYR A 109 -4.65 11.16 -0.18
N ILE A 110 -4.65 10.49 -1.34
CA ILE A 110 -4.17 11.11 -2.58
C ILE A 110 -4.91 12.41 -2.92
N PRO A 111 -6.25 12.50 -2.78
CA PRO A 111 -6.96 13.76 -2.97
C PRO A 111 -6.57 14.87 -1.99
N ARG A 112 -5.91 14.56 -0.86
CA ARG A 112 -5.34 15.54 0.08
C ARG A 112 -3.93 15.99 -0.31
N ALA A 113 -3.18 15.13 -1.01
CA ALA A 113 -1.84 15.44 -1.49
C ALA A 113 -1.84 16.19 -2.83
N VAL A 114 -2.79 15.87 -3.73
CA VAL A 114 -2.83 16.45 -5.09
C VAL A 114 -4.25 16.73 -5.58
N THR A 115 -4.36 17.59 -6.59
CA THR A 115 -5.58 17.79 -7.39
C THR A 115 -5.23 17.73 -8.87
N PHE A 116 -6.05 17.03 -9.66
CA PHE A 116 -5.88 16.85 -11.09
C PHE A 116 -6.81 17.78 -11.87
N TYR A 117 -6.27 18.50 -12.85
CA TYR A 117 -7.02 19.45 -13.68
C TYR A 117 -6.95 19.09 -15.16
N ASN A 118 -8.05 19.32 -15.87
CA ASN A 118 -8.08 19.24 -17.33
C ASN A 118 -7.63 20.55 -18.00
N GLU A 119 -7.57 20.56 -19.33
CA GLU A 119 -7.14 21.72 -20.12
C GLU A 119 -7.97 23.00 -19.87
N SER A 120 -9.22 22.85 -19.41
CA SER A 120 -10.09 23.98 -19.06
C SER A 120 -9.91 24.49 -17.62
N GLY A 121 -8.97 23.92 -16.86
CA GLY A 121 -8.72 24.24 -15.46
C GLY A 121 -9.76 23.67 -14.49
N ARG A 122 -10.58 22.70 -14.92
CA ARG A 122 -11.57 22.03 -14.07
C ARG A 122 -11.00 20.75 -13.47
N GLU A 123 -11.36 20.44 -12.24
CA GLU A 123 -10.96 19.19 -11.60
C GLU A 123 -11.54 17.99 -12.36
N THR A 124 -10.72 16.97 -12.60
CA THR A 124 -11.14 15.72 -13.25
C THR A 124 -10.45 14.53 -12.59
N GLY A 125 -11.19 13.41 -12.49
CA GLY A 125 -10.63 12.12 -12.10
C GLY A 125 -10.24 11.25 -13.30
N ILE A 126 -10.51 11.67 -14.54
CA ILE A 126 -10.34 10.85 -15.74
C ILE A 126 -8.92 11.02 -16.28
N ARG A 127 -8.15 9.93 -16.32
CA ARG A 127 -6.71 9.91 -16.63
C ARG A 127 -6.39 10.60 -17.96
N SER A 128 -7.18 10.34 -19.00
CA SER A 128 -6.95 10.91 -20.34
C SER A 128 -7.28 12.39 -20.45
N GLU A 129 -8.00 12.96 -19.49
CA GLU A 129 -8.36 14.39 -19.48
C GLU A 129 -7.38 15.24 -18.68
N ILE A 130 -6.49 14.63 -17.89
CA ILE A 130 -5.58 15.37 -17.02
C ILE A 130 -4.53 16.06 -17.88
N ALA A 131 -4.47 17.39 -17.76
CA ALA A 131 -3.45 18.22 -18.37
C ALA A 131 -2.45 18.76 -17.34
N GLU A 132 -2.86 18.88 -16.08
CA GLU A 132 -2.05 19.47 -15.02
C GLU A 132 -2.35 18.84 -13.65
N VAL A 133 -1.32 18.72 -12.81
CA VAL A 133 -1.39 18.20 -11.45
C VAL A 133 -0.91 19.29 -10.50
N LEU A 134 -1.76 19.69 -9.55
CA LEU A 134 -1.41 20.58 -8.45
C LEU A 134 -0.93 19.76 -7.26
N LEU A 135 0.30 20.02 -6.81
CA LEU A 135 0.85 19.46 -5.57
C LEU A 135 0.45 20.37 -4.40
N LYS A 136 -0.35 19.86 -3.48
CA LYS A 136 -0.90 20.69 -2.38
C LYS A 136 0.17 21.10 -1.38
N LYS A 137 1.22 20.29 -1.21
CA LYS A 137 2.36 20.58 -0.33
C LYS A 137 3.11 21.85 -0.73
N SER A 138 3.42 22.01 -2.02
CA SER A 138 4.25 23.12 -2.53
C SER A 138 3.45 24.20 -3.24
N GLY A 139 2.21 23.91 -3.66
CA GLY A 139 1.45 24.74 -4.59
C GLY A 139 1.95 24.67 -6.04
N GLU A 140 2.94 23.83 -6.34
CA GLU A 140 3.49 23.66 -7.69
C GLU A 140 2.46 22.97 -8.61
N ARG A 141 2.39 23.42 -9.86
CA ARG A 141 1.62 22.79 -10.92
C ARG A 141 2.57 22.15 -11.94
N ILE A 142 2.38 20.87 -12.22
CA ILE A 142 3.26 20.07 -13.09
C ILE A 142 2.46 19.22 -14.08
N SER A 143 3.10 18.70 -15.12
CA SER A 143 2.45 17.79 -16.05
C SER A 143 2.18 16.40 -15.42
N PRO A 144 1.21 15.63 -15.94
CA PRO A 144 0.92 14.27 -15.46
C PRO A 144 2.13 13.32 -15.56
N GLU A 145 2.93 13.44 -16.62
CA GLU A 145 4.12 12.62 -16.83
C GLU A 145 5.19 12.94 -15.79
N ARG A 146 5.38 14.24 -15.49
CA ARG A 146 6.32 14.67 -14.46
C ARG A 146 5.85 14.25 -13.08
N TYR A 147 4.54 14.31 -12.80
CA TYR A 147 3.96 13.80 -11.55
C TYR A 147 4.26 12.31 -11.36
N LEU A 148 4.02 11.47 -12.36
CA LEU A 148 4.27 10.02 -12.34
C LEU A 148 5.74 9.63 -12.59
N SER A 149 6.70 10.44 -12.13
CA SER A 149 8.13 10.19 -12.34
C SER A 149 8.87 9.87 -11.04
N GLU A 150 10.13 9.44 -11.16
CA GLU A 150 11.07 9.31 -10.04
C GLU A 150 11.47 10.66 -9.43
N GLU A 151 11.20 11.79 -10.11
CA GLU A 151 11.38 13.11 -9.51
C GLU A 151 10.29 13.37 -8.46
N TYR A 152 9.05 12.94 -8.71
CA TYR A 152 7.87 13.20 -7.89
C TYR A 152 7.26 11.94 -7.28
N TYR A 153 6.08 11.52 -7.73
CA TYR A 153 5.23 10.53 -7.04
C TYR A 153 5.95 9.20 -6.79
N TYR A 154 6.59 8.63 -7.81
CA TYR A 154 7.34 7.38 -7.66
C TYR A 154 8.66 7.56 -6.90
N GLY A 155 9.26 8.75 -7.00
CA GLY A 155 10.44 9.12 -6.24
C GLY A 155 10.19 9.16 -4.74
N ASP A 156 9.08 9.75 -4.34
CA ASP A 156 8.73 9.91 -2.93
C ASP A 156 8.58 8.58 -2.21
N TYR A 157 7.96 7.58 -2.85
CA TYR A 157 7.94 6.22 -2.32
C TYR A 157 9.35 5.70 -2.02
N THR A 158 10.28 5.91 -2.93
CA THR A 158 11.66 5.44 -2.77
C THR A 158 12.39 6.22 -1.67
N ARG A 159 12.22 7.54 -1.62
CA ARG A 159 12.90 8.45 -0.68
C ARG A 159 12.46 8.24 0.77
N MET A 160 11.20 7.91 1.02
CA MET A 160 10.69 7.72 2.39
C MET A 160 11.05 6.36 3.00
N ASN A 161 11.44 5.38 2.19
CA ASN A 161 11.58 3.98 2.61
C ASN A 161 12.46 3.79 3.84
N THR A 162 13.70 4.29 3.83
CA THR A 162 14.66 4.05 4.92
C THR A 162 14.24 4.68 6.24
N ARG A 163 13.60 5.85 6.20
CA ARG A 163 13.06 6.51 7.40
C ARG A 163 11.92 5.68 7.99
N LEU A 164 10.95 5.29 7.16
CA LEU A 164 9.83 4.43 7.59
C LEU A 164 10.30 3.06 8.12
N ILE A 165 11.31 2.45 7.50
CA ILE A 165 11.89 1.19 7.97
C ILE A 165 12.44 1.33 9.40
N ARG A 166 13.13 2.44 9.68
CA ARG A 166 13.77 2.69 10.98
C ARG A 166 12.76 3.07 12.05
N GLU A 167 11.92 4.05 11.77
CA GLU A 167 10.94 4.59 12.73
C GLU A 167 9.94 3.54 13.20
N TYR A 168 9.51 2.66 12.29
CA TYR A 168 8.54 1.60 12.60
C TYR A 168 9.20 0.25 12.85
N GLU A 169 10.53 0.16 12.90
CA GLU A 169 11.25 -1.10 13.17
C GLU A 169 10.77 -2.26 12.28
N LEU A 170 10.66 -2.01 10.97
CA LEU A 170 10.13 -3.01 10.04
C LEU A 170 11.01 -4.26 10.01
N PRO A 171 10.41 -5.47 9.88
CA PRO A 171 11.14 -6.72 9.94
C PRO A 171 12.30 -6.74 8.93
N ALA A 172 13.50 -7.12 9.40
CA ALA A 172 14.70 -7.18 8.56
C ALA A 172 14.61 -8.29 7.52
N GLU A 173 14.01 -9.42 7.88
CA GLU A 173 13.85 -10.61 7.03
C GLU A 173 12.39 -11.07 7.10
N LEU A 174 11.83 -11.42 5.94
CA LEU A 174 10.52 -12.06 5.80
C LEU A 174 10.73 -13.40 5.09
N LYS A 175 10.06 -14.45 5.57
CA LYS A 175 10.24 -15.82 5.09
C LYS A 175 8.94 -16.32 4.48
N PRO A 176 8.85 -16.40 3.13
CA PRO A 176 7.68 -16.97 2.49
C PRO A 176 7.45 -18.40 2.98
N GLY A 177 6.22 -18.70 3.40
CA GLY A 177 5.79 -20.03 3.84
C GLY A 177 5.33 -20.90 2.66
N THR A 178 4.29 -21.71 2.90
CA THR A 178 3.60 -22.46 1.84
C THR A 178 2.65 -21.55 1.07
N ASP A 179 2.46 -21.81 -0.22
CA ASP A 179 1.49 -21.09 -1.04
C ASP A 179 0.08 -21.18 -0.40
N PRO A 180 -0.55 -20.04 -0.04
CA PRO A 180 -1.86 -20.04 0.61
C PRO A 180 -2.99 -20.42 -0.35
N GLY A 181 -2.77 -20.45 -1.67
CA GLY A 181 -3.77 -20.71 -2.70
C GLY A 181 -4.69 -19.51 -2.98
N ILE A 182 -4.18 -18.27 -2.89
CA ILE A 182 -4.92 -17.06 -3.29
C ILE A 182 -4.82 -16.92 -4.81
N GLU A 183 -5.93 -17.13 -5.50
CA GLU A 183 -5.99 -17.22 -6.97
C GLU A 183 -5.55 -15.94 -7.69
N GLU A 184 -5.75 -14.77 -7.06
CA GLU A 184 -5.43 -13.47 -7.67
C GLU A 184 -3.96 -13.05 -7.49
N ALA A 185 -3.16 -13.83 -6.77
CA ALA A 185 -1.75 -13.54 -6.53
C ALA A 185 -0.82 -14.47 -7.30
N ASP A 186 0.37 -13.95 -7.63
CA ASP A 186 1.49 -14.74 -8.08
C ASP A 186 2.37 -15.07 -6.85
N TYR A 187 2.15 -16.21 -6.20
CA TYR A 187 2.89 -16.56 -4.98
C TYR A 187 4.41 -16.63 -5.23
N PRO A 188 4.94 -17.28 -6.29
CA PRO A 188 6.36 -17.20 -6.64
C PRO A 188 6.89 -15.77 -6.82
N GLY A 189 6.03 -14.83 -7.23
CA GLY A 189 6.35 -13.41 -7.33
C GLY A 189 6.81 -12.75 -6.03
N ILE A 190 6.54 -13.36 -4.86
CA ILE A 190 6.97 -12.84 -3.55
C ILE A 190 8.49 -12.75 -3.43
N TYR A 191 9.24 -13.72 -3.97
CA TYR A 191 10.70 -13.74 -3.86
C TYR A 191 11.34 -12.53 -4.57
N ARG A 192 10.74 -12.10 -5.68
CA ARG A 192 11.14 -10.86 -6.38
C ARG A 192 10.88 -9.62 -5.51
N ILE A 193 9.72 -9.56 -4.84
CA ILE A 193 9.39 -8.45 -3.92
C ILE A 193 10.43 -8.39 -2.80
N LEU A 194 10.80 -9.52 -2.20
CA LEU A 194 11.79 -9.56 -1.14
C LEU A 194 13.17 -9.09 -1.62
N GLU A 195 13.57 -9.45 -2.85
CA GLU A 195 14.80 -8.93 -3.45
C GLU A 195 14.73 -7.40 -3.68
N GLU A 196 13.57 -6.88 -4.12
CA GLU A 196 13.34 -5.44 -4.32
C GLU A 196 13.41 -4.68 -2.97
N LEU A 197 12.84 -5.23 -1.89
CA LEU A 197 12.90 -4.65 -0.54
C LEU A 197 14.34 -4.43 -0.06
N GLU A 198 15.24 -5.39 -0.31
CA GLU A 198 16.66 -5.27 0.05
C GLU A 198 17.37 -4.12 -0.69
N ARG A 199 16.92 -3.77 -1.88
CA ARG A 199 17.45 -2.62 -2.62
C ARG A 199 16.94 -1.30 -2.03
N TYR A 200 15.67 -1.27 -1.61
CA TYR A 200 15.06 -0.07 -1.04
C TYR A 200 15.63 0.36 0.31
N ARG A 201 16.23 -0.57 1.06
CA ARG A 201 16.97 -0.27 2.32
C ARG A 201 18.24 0.56 2.11
N ARG A 202 18.69 0.77 0.87
CA ARG A 202 19.98 1.43 0.55
C ARG A 202 19.86 2.94 0.31
N VAL A 203 18.64 3.47 0.25
CA VAL A 203 18.41 4.91 0.07
C VAL A 203 18.79 5.63 1.37
N PRO A 204 19.50 6.77 1.34
CA PRO A 204 19.80 7.52 2.56
C PRO A 204 18.54 7.96 3.29
N GLU A 205 18.53 7.88 4.62
CA GLU A 205 17.38 8.28 5.44
C GLU A 205 16.98 9.75 5.26
N CYS A 206 17.95 10.65 5.06
CA CYS A 206 17.70 12.07 4.82
C CYS A 206 17.01 12.34 3.46
N ALA A 207 16.92 11.37 2.56
CA ALA A 207 16.18 11.53 1.31
C ALA A 207 14.70 11.82 1.56
N ALA A 208 14.16 11.38 2.71
CA ALA A 208 12.80 11.67 3.15
C ALA A 208 12.55 13.16 3.48
N ASP A 209 13.59 13.99 3.58
CA ASP A 209 13.44 15.45 3.75
C ASP A 209 13.14 16.16 2.42
N GLU A 210 13.36 15.48 1.29
CA GLU A 210 13.23 16.04 -0.06
C GLU A 210 11.94 15.62 -0.78
N LEU A 211 10.96 15.04 -0.06
CA LEU A 211 9.70 14.60 -0.64
C LEU A 211 8.96 15.75 -1.33
N LYS A 212 8.49 15.52 -2.56
CA LYS A 212 7.87 16.54 -3.41
C LYS A 212 6.34 16.53 -3.38
N VAL A 213 5.76 15.35 -3.28
CA VAL A 213 4.32 15.10 -3.30
C VAL A 213 3.79 14.88 -1.89
N PHE A 214 4.45 14.01 -1.13
CA PHE A 214 3.97 13.62 0.20
C PHE A 214 4.54 14.52 1.29
N ASP A 215 3.69 14.80 2.27
CA ASP A 215 4.11 15.21 3.61
C ASP A 215 4.18 13.94 4.47
N LEU A 216 5.36 13.63 5.01
CA LEU A 216 5.57 12.35 5.68
C LEU A 216 4.82 12.26 7.02
N ASP A 217 4.73 13.37 7.75
CA ASP A 217 4.02 13.42 9.03
C ASP A 217 2.50 13.31 8.80
N GLU A 218 1.97 14.01 7.78
CA GLU A 218 0.56 13.86 7.41
C GLU A 218 0.25 12.45 6.91
N LEU A 219 1.13 11.85 6.11
CA LEU A 219 0.98 10.49 5.61
C LEU A 219 0.95 9.46 6.73
N THR A 220 1.91 9.52 7.65
CA THR A 220 2.00 8.57 8.77
C THR A 220 0.82 8.73 9.73
N ALA A 221 0.40 9.96 10.03
CA ALA A 221 -0.81 10.25 10.81
C ALA A 221 -2.08 9.72 10.12
N PHE A 222 -2.16 9.84 8.80
CA PHE A 222 -3.25 9.26 8.00
C PHE A 222 -3.27 7.73 8.10
N LEU A 223 -2.13 7.06 7.92
CA LEU A 223 -2.02 5.61 8.03
C LEU A 223 -2.44 5.12 9.41
N TYR A 224 -2.00 5.79 10.47
CA TYR A 224 -2.40 5.47 11.83
C TYR A 224 -3.92 5.58 12.01
N SER A 225 -4.52 6.65 11.49
CA SER A 225 -5.98 6.84 11.53
C SER A 225 -6.72 5.75 10.75
N ALA A 226 -6.22 5.36 9.58
CA ALA A 226 -6.80 4.27 8.79
C ALA A 226 -6.71 2.92 9.54
N VAL A 227 -5.57 2.64 10.18
CA VAL A 227 -5.34 1.44 11.00
C VAL A 227 -6.33 1.33 12.17
N LEU A 228 -6.63 2.44 12.84
CA LEU A 228 -7.61 2.48 13.93
C LEU A 228 -9.03 2.13 13.47
N LEU A 229 -9.38 2.52 12.25
CA LEU A 229 -10.69 2.24 11.65
C LEU A 229 -10.80 0.82 11.06
N PHE A 230 -9.68 0.11 10.88
CA PHE A 230 -9.70 -1.25 10.39
C PHE A 230 -10.24 -2.21 11.46
N GLN A 231 -11.45 -2.72 11.23
CA GLN A 231 -12.10 -3.69 12.10
C GLN A 231 -12.13 -5.05 11.41
N LYS A 232 -11.31 -5.96 11.92
CA LYS A 232 -11.23 -7.39 11.56
C LYS A 232 -10.83 -8.18 12.80
#